data_AF-A0A7V8RVH3-F1
#
_entry.id   AF-A0A7V8RVH3-F1
#
_cell.length_a   1.000
_cell.length_b   1.000
_cell.length_c   1.000
_cell.angle_alpha   90.00
_cell.angle_beta   90.00
_cell.angle_gamma   90.00
#
_symmetry.space_group_name_H-M   'P 1'
#
loop_
_entity.id
_entity.type
_entity.pdbx_description
1 polymer ?
#
loop_
_entity_poly.entity_id
_entity_poly.type
_entity_poly.pdbx_seq_one_letter_code
_entity_poly.pdbx_strand_id
1 'polypeptide(L)'
;MLTGLSATVSVGTAWADGKSYLQKLHDAGINTPRGEYELKEWGHEICALRTRGKPPRQWVEQTVYQSALHPPYGLTEEQANTIVDIAVNELCDDRDGPPPYEPQP
;
A
#
# COMPACT_ATOMS: atom_id res chain seq x y z
N MET A 1 -25.81 -11.57 35.49
CA MET A 1 -26.38 -11.23 34.17
C MET A 1 -25.60 -10.05 33.64
N LEU A 2 -24.82 -10.23 32.57
CA LEU A 2 -24.02 -9.16 31.94
C LEU A 2 -24.80 -8.62 30.73
N THR A 3 -25.52 -7.52 30.94
CA THR A 3 -25.88 -6.52 29.91
C THR A 3 -24.60 -5.73 29.58
N GLY A 4 -24.26 -5.31 28.37
CA GLY A 4 -24.96 -5.21 27.09
C GLY A 4 -24.25 -4.11 26.29
N LEU A 5 -24.11 -4.31 24.98
CA LEU A 5 -23.76 -3.37 23.91
C LEU A 5 -22.53 -2.44 24.08
N SER A 6 -21.57 -2.61 23.16
CA SER A 6 -20.98 -1.46 22.47
C SER A 6 -20.80 -1.79 20.99
N ALA A 7 -21.20 -0.82 20.19
CA ALA A 7 -21.61 -0.93 18.81
C ALA A 7 -20.48 -1.25 17.82
N THR A 8 -20.90 -1.90 16.75
CA THR A 8 -20.27 -1.98 15.43
C THR A 8 -19.87 -0.60 14.91
N VAL A 9 -18.57 -0.39 14.66
CA VAL A 9 -18.02 0.43 13.56
C VAL A 9 -16.58 -0.04 13.35
N SER A 10 -16.29 -0.74 12.25
CA SER A 10 -15.43 -0.15 11.23
C SER A 10 -15.63 -0.84 9.87
N VAL A 11 -16.86 -0.90 9.38
CA VAL A 11 -17.10 -1.12 7.94
C VAL A 11 -17.15 0.26 7.30
N GLY A 12 -15.99 0.84 6.96
CA GLY A 12 -15.98 2.18 6.38
C GLY A 12 -14.65 2.68 5.80
N THR A 13 -13.51 2.17 6.27
CA THR A 13 -12.20 2.69 5.83
C THR A 13 -11.73 1.96 4.56
N ALA A 14 -11.78 0.63 4.52
CA ALA A 14 -11.23 -0.16 3.40
C ALA A 14 -11.71 0.23 1.97
N TRP A 15 -12.93 0.77 1.82
CA TRP A 15 -13.44 1.25 0.53
C TRP A 15 -13.04 2.70 0.20
N ALA A 16 -12.96 3.58 1.21
CA ALA A 16 -12.53 4.96 1.02
C ALA A 16 -11.02 5.04 0.79
N ASP A 17 -10.27 4.26 1.55
CA ASP A 17 -8.82 4.05 1.47
C ASP A 17 -8.43 3.57 0.06
N GLY A 18 -9.13 2.56 -0.46
CA GLY A 18 -8.93 2.05 -1.81
C GLY A 18 -9.20 3.07 -2.91
N LYS A 19 -10.19 3.95 -2.73
CA LYS A 19 -10.49 5.01 -3.72
C LYS A 19 -9.48 6.15 -3.65
N SER A 20 -9.11 6.60 -2.45
CA SER A 20 -8.10 7.65 -2.24
C SER A 20 -6.74 7.22 -2.74
N TYR A 21 -6.33 5.98 -2.44
CA TYR A 21 -5.14 5.34 -2.97
C TYR A 21 -5.06 5.41 -4.49
N LEU A 22 -6.10 4.93 -5.19
CA LEU A 22 -6.13 4.94 -6.65
C LEU A 22 -6.11 6.35 -7.22
N GLN A 23 -6.87 7.27 -6.64
CA GLN A 23 -6.89 8.66 -7.09
C GLN A 23 -5.48 9.28 -7.03
N LYS A 24 -4.77 9.11 -5.91
CA LYS A 24 -3.41 9.63 -5.74
C LYS A 24 -2.41 9.01 -6.72
N LEU A 25 -2.56 7.72 -7.06
CA LEU A 25 -1.74 7.09 -8.09
C LEU A 25 -2.00 7.68 -9.47
N HIS A 26 -3.27 7.86 -9.84
CA HIS A 26 -3.64 8.48 -11.11
C HIS A 26 -3.17 9.94 -11.21
N ASP A 27 -3.27 10.70 -10.11
CA ASP A 27 -2.78 12.08 -10.02
C ASP A 27 -1.25 12.14 -10.16
N ALA A 28 -0.53 11.11 -9.70
CA ALA A 28 0.91 10.93 -9.91
C ALA A 28 1.28 10.39 -11.31
N GLY A 29 0.30 10.22 -12.20
CA GLY A 29 0.49 9.69 -13.55
C GLY A 29 0.77 8.18 -13.59
N ILE A 30 0.59 7.47 -12.48
CA ILE A 30 0.85 6.04 -12.39
C ILE A 30 -0.39 5.28 -12.87
N ASN A 31 -0.21 4.54 -13.96
CA ASN A 31 -1.22 3.70 -14.58
C ASN A 31 -0.58 2.39 -15.03
N THR A 32 -1.31 1.29 -14.99
CA THR A 32 -0.84 0.01 -15.51
C THR A 32 -1.77 -0.53 -16.60
N PRO A 33 -1.29 -1.41 -17.50
CA PRO A 33 -2.14 -2.01 -18.54
C PRO A 33 -3.32 -2.82 -18.00
N ARG A 34 -3.19 -3.37 -16.78
CA ARG A 34 -4.28 -4.09 -16.10
C ARG A 34 -5.20 -3.18 -15.29
N GLY A 35 -4.91 -1.87 -15.25
CA GLY A 35 -5.72 -0.84 -14.64
C GLY A 35 -5.76 -0.91 -13.11
N GLU A 36 -6.80 -0.30 -12.54
CA GLU A 36 -6.99 -0.19 -11.09
C GLU A 36 -6.95 -1.54 -10.34
N TYR A 37 -7.31 -2.63 -11.00
CA TYR A 37 -7.28 -3.96 -10.39
C TYR A 37 -5.86 -4.34 -9.92
N GLU A 38 -4.87 -4.16 -10.78
CA GLU A 38 -3.47 -4.48 -10.46
C GLU A 38 -2.91 -3.50 -9.42
N LEU A 39 -3.26 -2.22 -9.52
CA LEU A 39 -2.88 -1.23 -8.51
C LEU A 39 -3.40 -1.62 -7.13
N LYS A 40 -4.66 -2.07 -7.02
CA LYS A 40 -5.20 -2.58 -5.74
C LYS A 40 -4.45 -3.81 -5.23
N GLU A 41 -4.12 -4.77 -6.11
CA GLU A 41 -3.32 -5.94 -5.73
C GLU A 41 -1.96 -5.52 -5.16
N TRP A 42 -1.30 -4.55 -5.79
CA TRP A 42 -0.04 -4.01 -5.29
C TRP A 42 -0.19 -3.37 -3.91
N GLY A 43 -1.18 -2.49 -3.74
CA GLY A 43 -1.47 -1.87 -2.44
C GLY A 43 -1.68 -2.89 -1.32
N HIS A 44 -2.45 -3.96 -1.58
CA HIS A 44 -2.67 -5.03 -0.60
C HIS A 44 -1.40 -5.83 -0.26
N GLU A 45 -0.58 -6.16 -1.26
CA GLU A 45 0.67 -6.90 -1.02
C GLU A 45 1.68 -6.06 -0.23
N ILE A 46 1.77 -4.76 -0.48
CA ILE A 46 2.61 -3.83 0.29
C ILE A 46 2.21 -3.87 1.77
N CYS A 47 0.92 -3.77 2.09
CA CYS A 47 0.47 -3.85 3.47
C CYS A 47 0.76 -5.22 4.09
N ALA A 48 0.57 -6.32 3.34
CA ALA A 48 0.89 -7.66 3.83
C ALA A 48 2.40 -7.82 4.15
N LEU A 49 3.29 -7.26 3.32
CA LEU A 49 4.73 -7.28 3.56
C LEU A 49 5.12 -6.36 4.74
N ARG A 50 4.46 -5.22 4.91
CA ARG A 50 4.63 -4.34 6.09
C ARG A 50 4.27 -5.07 7.37
N THR A 51 3.10 -5.72 7.44
CA THR A 51 2.66 -6.51 8.61
C THR A 51 3.62 -7.67 8.91
N ARG A 52 4.29 -8.23 7.90
CA ARG A 52 5.34 -9.27 8.06
C ARG A 52 6.70 -8.70 8.49
N GLY A 53 6.82 -7.39 8.71
CA GLY A 53 8.05 -6.74 9.15
C GLY A 53 9.15 -6.67 8.08
N LYS A 54 8.78 -6.75 6.80
CA LYS A 54 9.76 -6.59 5.71
C LYS A 54 10.21 -5.12 5.62
N PRO A 55 11.47 -4.85 5.22
CA PRO A 55 11.92 -3.48 5.01
C PRO A 55 11.29 -2.87 3.74
N PRO A 56 11.14 -1.53 3.65
CA PRO A 56 10.49 -0.86 2.52
C PRO A 56 11.05 -1.23 1.14
N ARG A 57 12.37 -1.42 1.04
CA ARG A 57 13.03 -1.89 -0.18
C ARG A 57 12.44 -3.20 -0.70
N GLN A 58 12.12 -4.14 0.20
CA GLN A 58 11.51 -5.42 -0.17
C GLN A 58 10.05 -5.27 -0.59
N TRP A 59 9.33 -4.24 -0.15
CA TRP A 59 7.96 -3.98 -0.60
C TRP A 59 7.97 -3.60 -2.08
N VAL A 60 8.84 -2.66 -2.46
CA VAL A 60 9.01 -2.24 -3.86
C VAL A 60 9.47 -3.41 -4.74
N GLU A 61 10.51 -4.12 -4.31
CA GLU A 61 11.11 -5.21 -5.10
C GLU A 61 10.17 -6.41 -5.30
N GLN A 62 9.40 -6.78 -4.28
CA GLN A 62 8.52 -7.95 -4.34
C GLN A 62 7.17 -7.63 -4.98
N THR A 63 6.64 -6.42 -4.76
CA THR A 63 5.33 -6.06 -5.26
C THR A 63 5.38 -5.42 -6.64
N VAL A 64 6.15 -4.33 -6.79
CA VAL A 64 6.14 -3.55 -8.04
C VAL A 64 7.11 -4.14 -9.05
N TYR A 65 8.33 -4.50 -8.63
CA TYR A 65 9.32 -5.05 -9.55
C TYR A 65 9.04 -6.52 -9.86
N GLN A 66 8.32 -7.23 -8.98
CA GLN A 66 8.01 -8.65 -9.14
C GLN A 66 9.29 -9.49 -9.35
N SER A 67 10.35 -9.18 -8.62
CA SER A 67 11.70 -9.78 -8.77
C SER A 67 12.43 -9.47 -10.09
N ALA A 68 11.96 -8.50 -10.88
CA ALA A 68 12.73 -7.94 -11.99
C ALA A 68 13.80 -6.95 -11.50
N LEU A 69 14.73 -6.57 -12.40
CA LEU A 69 15.75 -5.55 -12.12
C LEU A 69 15.20 -4.12 -12.14
N HIS A 70 14.09 -3.89 -12.85
CA HIS A 70 13.47 -2.59 -13.02
C HIS A 70 11.94 -2.70 -12.96
N PRO A 71 11.23 -1.62 -12.61
CA PRO A 71 9.78 -1.58 -12.62
C PRO A 71 9.20 -1.92 -14.01
N PRO A 72 8.00 -2.53 -14.07
CA PRO A 72 7.34 -2.84 -15.33
C PRO A 72 6.77 -1.57 -16.00
N TYR A 73 6.32 -1.72 -17.26
CA TYR A 73 5.52 -0.72 -17.98
C TYR A 73 6.19 0.64 -18.22
N GLY A 74 7.52 0.70 -18.10
CA GLY A 74 8.27 1.96 -18.21
C GLY A 74 8.13 2.86 -16.99
N LEU A 75 7.65 2.32 -15.86
CA LEU A 75 7.65 3.03 -14.59
C LEU A 75 9.09 3.34 -14.18
N THR A 76 9.29 4.54 -13.64
CA THR A 76 10.58 4.91 -13.03
C THR A 76 10.70 4.29 -11.63
N GLU A 77 11.93 4.18 -11.13
CA GLU A 77 12.14 3.77 -9.73
C GLU A 77 11.44 4.72 -8.76
N GLU A 78 11.41 6.01 -9.06
CA GLU A 78 10.68 7.02 -8.28
C GLU A 78 9.18 6.75 -8.25
N GLN A 79 8.57 6.41 -9.39
CA GLN A 79 7.16 6.03 -9.45
C GLN A 79 6.91 4.74 -8.66
N ALA A 80 7.81 3.76 -8.71
CA ALA A 80 7.68 2.54 -7.93
C ALA A 80 7.72 2.80 -6.41
N ASN A 81 8.61 3.68 -5.96
CA ASN A 81 8.64 4.13 -4.56
C ASN A 81 7.38 4.91 -4.19
N THR A 82 6.88 5.77 -5.09
CA THR A 82 5.64 6.54 -4.90
C THR A 82 4.43 5.62 -4.68
N ILE A 83 4.35 4.49 -5.38
CA ILE A 83 3.28 3.48 -5.16
C ILE A 83 3.29 2.98 -3.73
N VAL A 84 4.48 2.67 -3.21
CA VAL A 84 4.66 2.16 -1.86
C VAL A 84 4.30 3.20 -0.82
N ASP A 85 4.77 4.44 -0.97
CA ASP A 85 4.45 5.53 -0.05
C ASP A 85 2.94 5.80 0.01
N ILE A 86 2.26 5.85 -1.14
CA ILE A 86 0.81 6.06 -1.20
C ILE A 86 0.08 4.85 -0.58
N ALA A 87 0.51 3.61 -0.83
CA ALA A 87 -0.09 2.43 -0.22
C ALA A 87 0.04 2.45 1.32
N VAL A 88 1.22 2.78 1.84
CA VAL A 88 1.46 2.85 3.28
C VAL A 88 0.57 3.89 3.95
N ASN A 89 0.45 5.08 3.35
CA ASN A 89 -0.31 6.19 3.92
C ASN A 89 -1.84 6.03 3.78
N GLU A 90 -2.30 5.44 2.67
CA GLU A 90 -3.73 5.37 2.37
C GLU A 90 -4.37 4.03 2.74
N LEU A 91 -3.63 2.92 2.67
CA LEU A 91 -4.19 1.56 2.82
C LEU A 91 -3.73 0.86 4.08
N CYS A 92 -2.46 1.02 4.46
CA CYS A 92 -1.88 0.26 5.54
C CYS A 92 -2.13 0.98 6.86
N ASP A 93 -3.22 0.65 7.55
CA ASP A 93 -3.56 1.23 8.86
C ASP A 93 -2.34 1.17 9.82
N ASP A 94 -2.04 2.29 10.47
CA ASP A 94 -0.87 2.45 11.36
C ASP A 94 -0.96 1.63 12.65
N ARG A 95 -2.07 0.92 12.85
CA ARG A 95 -2.35 0.16 14.06
C ARG A 95 -1.66 -1.21 14.12
N ASP A 96 -1.17 -1.74 13.00
CA ASP A 96 -0.64 -3.13 12.91
C ASP A 96 0.73 -3.27 12.20
N GLY A 97 1.43 -2.17 11.91
CA GLY A 97 2.73 -2.19 11.21
C GLY A 97 3.91 -1.67 12.06
N PRO A 98 5.14 -2.16 11.85
CA PRO A 98 6.33 -1.53 12.43
C PRO A 98 6.45 -0.07 11.97
N PRO A 99 7.06 0.81 12.80
CA PRO A 99 7.16 2.23 12.51
C PRO A 99 7.89 2.51 11.17
N PRO A 100 7.61 3.65 10.52
CA PRO A 100 8.26 4.05 9.27
C PRO A 100 9.79 4.15 9.46
N TYR A 101 10.53 3.96 8.36
CA TYR A 101 11.99 3.95 8.36
C TYR A 101 12.56 5.29 8.84
N GLU A 102 13.21 5.26 10.01
CA GLU A 102 14.15 6.29 10.44
C GLU A 102 15.56 5.92 9.95
N PRO A 103 16.24 6.76 9.17
CA PRO A 103 17.65 6.53 8.83
C PRO A 103 18.46 6.53 10.13
N GLN A 104 19.07 5.39 10.45
CA GLN A 104 20.00 5.31 11.59
C GLN A 104 21.27 6.13 11.24
N PRO A 105 21.79 6.92 12.19
CA PRO A 105 22.95 7.80 11.98
C PRO A 105 24.25 7.06 11.68
#